data_AF-A0A9X9ERS7-F1
#
_entry.id   AF-A0A9X9ERS7-F1
#
_cell.length_a   1.000
_cell.length_b   1.000
_cell.length_c   1.000
_cell.angle_alpha   90.00
_cell.angle_beta   90.00
_cell.angle_gamma   90.00
#
_symmetry.space_group_name_H-M   'P 1'
#
loop_
_entity.id
_entity.type
_entity.pdbx_description
1 polymer ?
#
loop_
_entity_poly.entity_id
_entity_poly.type
_entity_poly.pdbx_seq_one_letter_code
_entity_poly.pdbx_strand_id
1 'polypeptide(L)' 'YDYIAVPYPEGNLSEEYNVFFNREVIENVLYSGYITEEEKKFRKEIDSKIKTIN' A
#
# COMPACT_ATOMS: atom_id res chain seq x y z
N TYR A 1 -3.12 -4.50 -6.89
CA TYR A 1 -2.01 -4.42 -5.93
C TYR A 1 -2.04 -3.06 -5.30
N ASP A 2 -2.14 -3.03 -3.99
CA ASP A 2 -2.19 -1.79 -3.21
C ASP A 2 -0.81 -1.41 -2.67
N TYR A 3 0.10 -2.39 -2.60
CA TYR A 3 1.43 -2.26 -2.04
C TYR A 3 2.49 -2.95 -2.90
N ILE A 4 3.72 -2.45 -2.77
CA ILE A 4 4.94 -2.99 -3.33
C ILE A 4 5.95 -3.14 -2.20
N ALA A 5 6.56 -4.31 -2.06
CA ALA A 5 7.67 -4.54 -1.16
C ALA A 5 8.98 -4.45 -1.94
N VAL A 6 9.98 -3.94 -1.24
CA VAL A 6 11.36 -3.85 -1.70
C VAL A 6 12.28 -4.45 -0.63
N PRO A 7 13.47 -4.97 -1.01
CA PRO A 7 14.46 -5.45 -0.05
C PRO A 7 14.87 -4.36 0.96
N TYR A 8 15.18 -4.76 2.19
CA TYR A 8 15.73 -3.89 3.23
C TYR A 8 17.10 -4.43 3.65
N PRO A 9 18.14 -3.57 3.80
CA PRO A 9 18.10 -2.10 3.77
C PRO A 9 18.23 -1.45 2.38
N GLU A 10 18.44 -2.24 1.33
CA GLU A 10 18.84 -1.76 0.00
C GLU A 10 17.79 -0.87 -0.67
N GLY A 11 16.50 -1.08 -0.38
CA GLY A 11 15.40 -0.35 -0.97
C GLY A 11 15.11 -0.77 -2.41
N ASN A 12 14.73 0.18 -3.25
CA ASN A 12 14.31 -0.07 -4.63
C ASN A 12 15.53 -0.22 -5.56
N LEU A 13 15.74 -1.44 -6.07
CA LEU A 13 16.89 -1.80 -6.93
C LEU A 13 16.49 -1.83 -8.41
N SER A 14 15.55 -2.69 -8.77
CA SER A 14 14.97 -2.81 -10.11
C SER A 14 13.60 -3.47 -10.02
N GLU A 15 12.83 -3.41 -11.11
CA GLU A 15 11.49 -4.00 -11.17
C GLU A 15 11.46 -5.51 -10.92
N GLU A 16 12.58 -6.20 -11.16
CA GLU A 16 12.73 -7.65 -10.96
C GLU A 16 12.65 -8.05 -9.48
N TYR A 17 12.90 -7.11 -8.56
CA TYR A 17 12.87 -7.35 -7.11
C TYR A 17 11.57 -6.87 -6.45
N ASN A 18 10.63 -6.35 -7.24
CA ASN A 18 9.37 -5.84 -6.72
C ASN A 18 8.40 -6.99 -6.42
N VAL A 19 7.92 -7.05 -5.18
CA VAL A 19 6.84 -7.97 -4.79
C VAL A 19 5.56 -7.17 -4.60
N PHE A 20 4.57 -7.46 -5.42
CA PHE A 20 3.27 -6.79 -5.37
C PHE A 20 2.26 -7.58 -4.55
N PHE A 21 1.52 -6.89 -3.70
CA PHE A 21 0.47 -7.50 -2.87
C PHE A 21 -0.67 -6.52 -2.60
N ASN A 22 -1.84 -7.04 -2.23
CA ASN A 22 -2.98 -6.22 -1.83
C ASN A 22 -3.03 -6.08 -0.30
N ARG A 23 -3.85 -5.15 0.19
CA ARG A 23 -3.96 -4.88 1.63
C ARG A 23 -4.42 -6.09 2.45
N GLU A 24 -5.23 -6.98 1.88
CA GLU A 24 -5.86 -8.10 2.58
C GLU A 24 -4.87 -9.15 3.08
N VAL A 25 -3.67 -9.21 2.50
CA VAL A 25 -2.62 -10.16 2.91
C VAL A 25 -1.63 -9.55 3.91
N ILE A 26 -1.82 -8.29 4.32
CA ILE A 26 -1.01 -7.65 5.35
C ILE A 26 -1.55 -8.03 6.72
N GLU A 27 -0.77 -8.78 7.49
CA GLU A 27 -1.14 -9.14 8.86
C GLU A 27 -1.03 -7.94 9.81
N ASN A 28 0.12 -7.25 9.81
CA ASN A 28 0.40 -6.15 10.71
C ASN A 28 1.22 -5.04 10.02
N VAL A 29 0.90 -3.78 10.33
CA VAL A 29 1.70 -2.61 9.92
C VAL A 29 2.48 -2.12 11.14
N LEU A 30 3.81 -2.31 11.13
CA LEU A 30 4.67 -1.90 12.24
C LEU A 30 4.96 -0.38 12.24
N TYR A 31 5.06 0.21 11.05
CA TYR A 31 5.32 1.64 10.88
C TYR A 31 4.75 2.14 9.54
N SER A 32 3.91 3.18 9.59
CA SER A 32 3.27 3.75 8.39
C SER A 32 4.02 4.94 7.82
N GLY A 33 5.01 5.47 8.53
CA GLY A 33 5.65 6.74 8.17
C GLY A 33 4.69 7.92 8.26
N TYR A 34 4.97 8.94 7.45
CA TYR A 34 4.18 10.17 7.39
C TYR A 34 2.96 9.98 6.51
N ILE A 35 1.79 10.41 6.99
CA ILE A 35 0.52 10.34 6.28
C ILE A 35 -0.10 11.74 6.23
N THR A 36 -0.41 12.23 5.04
CA THR A 36 -1.07 13.54 4.86
C THR A 36 -2.59 13.44 4.96
N GLU A 37 -3.26 14.57 5.17
CA GLU A 37 -4.73 14.63 5.15
C GLU A 37 -5.30 14.32 3.77
N GLU A 38 -4.61 14.73 2.70
CA GLU A 38 -4.96 14.40 1.32
C GLU A 38 -4.92 12.88 1.10
N GLU A 39 -3.88 12.21 1.60
CA GLU A 39 -3.77 10.75 1.49
C GLU A 39 -4.90 10.05 2.25
N LYS A 40 -5.21 10.49 3.49
CA LYS A 40 -6.33 9.94 4.27
C LYS A 40 -7.65 10.09 3.53
N LYS A 41 -7.89 11.25 2.90
CA LYS A 41 -9.09 11.52 2.12
C LYS A 41 -9.18 10.61 0.89
N PHE A 42 -8.08 10.53 0.13
CA PHE A 42 -8.00 9.69 -1.06
C PHE A 42 -8.27 8.21 -0.75
N ARG A 43 -7.64 7.67 0.30
CA ARG A 43 -7.86 6.27 0.73
C ARG A 43 -9.33 6.00 1.05
N LYS A 44 -10.01 6.90 1.78
CA LYS A 44 -11.44 6.77 2.10
C LYS A 44 -12.33 6.76 0.86
N GLU A 45 -12.03 7.62 -0.11
CA GLU A 45 -12.79 7.69 -1.37
C GLU A 45 -12.65 6.41 -2.19
N ILE A 46 -11.43 5.87 -2.29
CA ILE A 46 -11.17 4.60 -2.99
C ILE A 46 -11.86 3.43 -2.30
N ASP A 47 -11.72 3.31 -0.98
CA ASP A 47 -12.36 2.24 -0.20
C ASP A 47 -13.90 2.27 -0.35
N SER A 48 -14.49 3.46 -0.43
CA SER A 48 -15.94 3.62 -0.65
C SER A 48 -16.38 3.21 -2.05
N LYS A 49 -15.58 3.54 -3.08
CA LYS A 49 -15.86 3.14 -4.47
C LYS A 49 -15.73 1.63 -4.67
N ILE A 50 -14.72 0.99 -4.08
CA ILE A 50 -14.54 -0.47 -4.15
C ILE A 50 -15.75 -1.19 -3.57
N LYS A 51 -16.29 -0.73 -2.42
CA LYS A 51 -17.50 -1.30 -1.81
C LYS A 51 -18.77 -1.15 -2.65
N THR A 52 -18.82 -0.18 -3.56
CA THR A 52 -20.00 0.05 -4.40
C THR A 52 -20.01 -0.84 -5.65
N ILE A 53 -18.86 -1.40 -6.01
CA ILE A 53 -18.67 -2.22 -7.22
C ILE A 53 -18.86 -3.72 -6.92
N ASN A 54 -18.78 -4.13 -5.65
CA ASN A 54 -19.01 -5.50 -5.16
C ASN A 54 -20.43 -5.66 -4.60
#